data_AF-A0A4Q3UN11-F1
#
_entry.id   AF-A0A4Q3UN11-F1
#
_cell.length_a   1.000
_cell.length_b   1.000
_cell.length_c   1.000
_cell.angle_alpha   90.00
_cell.angle_beta   90.00
_cell.angle_gamma   90.00
#
_symmetry.space_group_name_H-M   'P 1'
#
loop_
_entity.id
_entity.type
_entity.pdbx_description
1 polymer ?
#
loop_
_entity_poly.entity_id
_entity_poly.type
_entity_poly.pdbx_seq_one_letter_code
_entity_poly.pdbx_strand_id
1 'polypeptide(L)'
;DSINLRLTQTDNLVFKVAKQPLETEISVFVNPDKTFQSFMGIGGAITDASAEVFAKLPKEKQQEFLNAYYDKEKGIGYSLLRTTIHSSDFSSGSYTYIKEGDKDLKSFSIDQDKKYRIPMIKAATKTAGGKIPLYVSPWSPPAFMKDNKHMLKGGKLLPEYFQSWANYYTKFISAYEKEGMPIWGITVQNEPMAVQKWESCIFTAEEERDFLKNFLGPTMAKNGYADKKIVVWDHNRDLMFQRANVIYSDPEASKYAWGMGFHWYETWAGGEPMFDNVGKVYEAYPDKHLMFTEGCVESFDQKNYQLWANGERYGISMINDFNNGTVAWTDWNILLDQQGGPNHVGNFCFAPIHGDTDKGELIYTPSYY
;
A
#
# COMPACT_ATOMS: atom_id res chain seq x y z
N ASP A 1 -22.31 -13.28 9.23
CA ASP A 1 -21.95 -14.06 10.42
C ASP A 1 -23.07 -13.96 11.47
N SER A 2 -23.42 -15.07 12.14
CA SER A 2 -24.40 -15.12 13.24
C SER A 2 -23.74 -15.12 14.63
N ILE A 3 -22.41 -15.15 14.69
CA ILE A 3 -21.65 -15.14 15.94
C ILE A 3 -21.00 -13.76 16.17
N ASN A 4 -21.30 -13.11 17.30
CA ASN A 4 -20.73 -11.80 17.67
C ASN A 4 -19.32 -11.94 18.31
N LEU A 5 -18.51 -12.90 17.85
CA LEU A 5 -17.25 -13.26 18.53
C LEU A 5 -16.09 -12.34 18.18
N ARG A 6 -15.95 -11.86 16.93
CA ARG A 6 -14.88 -10.92 16.52
C ARG A 6 -13.49 -11.45 16.95
N LEU A 7 -12.55 -10.61 17.43
CA LEU A 7 -11.25 -11.05 17.97
C LEU A 7 -11.32 -11.60 19.42
N THR A 8 -12.49 -12.01 19.91
CA THR A 8 -12.62 -12.48 21.30
C THR A 8 -11.99 -13.87 21.44
N GLN A 9 -11.14 -14.05 22.44
CA GLN A 9 -10.64 -15.36 22.82
C GLN A 9 -11.78 -16.23 23.35
N THR A 10 -12.03 -17.38 22.72
CA THR A 10 -13.14 -18.27 23.07
C THR A 10 -12.70 -19.52 23.83
N ASP A 11 -11.47 -19.98 23.63
CA ASP A 11 -10.97 -21.21 24.24
C ASP A 11 -9.43 -21.20 24.36
N ASN A 12 -8.89 -22.12 25.16
CA ASN A 12 -7.46 -22.43 25.29
C ASN A 12 -7.25 -23.92 24.97
N LEU A 13 -6.91 -24.22 23.71
CA LEU A 13 -6.74 -25.60 23.24
C LEU A 13 -5.32 -26.12 23.52
N VAL A 14 -5.21 -27.43 23.78
CA VAL A 14 -3.94 -28.14 23.93
C VAL A 14 -3.81 -29.24 22.87
N PHE A 15 -2.63 -29.34 22.25
CA PHE A 15 -2.34 -30.41 21.30
C PHE A 15 -2.43 -31.77 21.97
N LYS A 16 -3.01 -32.74 21.25
CA LYS A 16 -3.12 -34.14 21.68
C LYS A 16 -2.59 -35.04 20.58
N VAL A 17 -2.14 -36.24 20.95
CA VAL A 17 -1.77 -37.27 19.99
C VAL A 17 -3.00 -37.60 19.14
N ALA A 18 -2.91 -37.33 17.84
CA ALA A 18 -3.95 -37.64 16.88
C ALA A 18 -3.89 -39.11 16.44
N LYS A 19 -5.05 -39.69 16.13
CA LYS A 19 -5.13 -40.92 15.33
C LYS A 19 -5.23 -40.53 13.87
N GLN A 20 -4.93 -41.46 12.96
CA GLN A 20 -5.17 -41.27 11.53
C GLN A 20 -6.64 -40.87 11.32
N PRO A 21 -6.92 -39.70 10.72
CA PRO A 21 -8.29 -39.30 10.47
C PRO A 21 -8.98 -40.21 9.46
N LEU A 22 -10.30 -40.35 9.60
CA LEU A 22 -11.13 -41.09 8.66
C LEU A 22 -11.34 -40.27 7.37
N GLU A 23 -11.68 -40.93 6.27
CA GLU A 23 -12.00 -40.25 4.99
C GLU A 23 -13.16 -39.24 5.11
N THR A 24 -14.02 -39.40 6.11
CA THR A 24 -15.16 -38.51 6.38
C THR A 24 -14.81 -37.32 7.28
N GLU A 25 -13.58 -37.23 7.78
CA GLU A 25 -13.15 -36.14 8.67
C GLU A 25 -12.41 -35.05 7.89
N ILE A 26 -12.88 -33.81 8.00
CA ILE A 26 -12.20 -32.65 7.43
C ILE A 26 -10.95 -32.37 8.27
N SER A 27 -9.78 -32.53 7.67
CA SER A 27 -8.49 -32.37 8.32
C SER A 27 -7.57 -31.43 7.53
N VAL A 28 -6.88 -30.53 8.25
CA VAL A 28 -5.80 -29.71 7.69
C VAL A 28 -4.47 -30.26 8.21
N PHE A 29 -3.58 -30.65 7.30
CA PHE A 29 -2.28 -31.21 7.63
C PHE A 29 -1.19 -30.14 7.50
N VAL A 30 -0.35 -29.99 8.53
CA VAL A 30 0.75 -29.02 8.55
C VAL A 30 2.06 -29.78 8.69
N ASN A 31 3.02 -29.49 7.80
CA ASN A 31 4.38 -30.02 7.87
C ASN A 31 5.34 -28.92 8.31
N PRO A 32 5.82 -28.93 9.58
CA PRO A 32 6.71 -27.88 10.09
C PRO A 32 8.11 -27.89 9.45
N ASP A 33 8.51 -28.98 8.78
CA ASP A 33 9.80 -29.09 8.09
C ASP A 33 9.79 -28.47 6.68
N LYS A 34 8.63 -27.99 6.22
CA LYS A 34 8.47 -27.31 4.93
C LYS A 34 8.23 -25.82 5.14
N THR A 35 9.27 -25.04 4.87
CA THR A 35 9.24 -23.57 4.96
C THR A 35 9.10 -22.94 3.59
N PHE A 36 8.48 -21.77 3.54
CA PHE A 36 8.29 -20.97 2.32
C PHE A 36 8.93 -19.59 2.49
N GLN A 37 8.31 -18.53 1.97
CA GLN A 37 8.78 -17.17 2.09
C GLN A 37 8.82 -16.69 3.55
N SER A 38 9.74 -15.77 3.85
CA SER A 38 9.77 -15.09 5.14
C SER A 38 8.72 -13.98 5.17
N PHE A 39 7.79 -14.05 6.13
CA PHE A 39 6.79 -13.03 6.34
C PHE A 39 7.42 -11.73 6.85
N MET A 40 7.10 -10.61 6.18
CA MET A 40 7.59 -9.28 6.50
C MET A 40 6.59 -8.49 7.35
N GLY A 41 5.29 -8.57 7.06
CA GLY A 41 4.28 -7.84 7.83
C GLY A 41 2.96 -7.60 7.11
N ILE A 42 1.98 -7.18 7.90
CA ILE A 42 0.71 -6.64 7.42
C ILE A 42 0.60 -5.18 7.87
N GLY A 43 0.02 -4.34 7.02
CA GLY A 43 -0.10 -2.91 7.26
C GLY A 43 -1.25 -2.28 6.53
N GLY A 44 -1.20 -0.95 6.45
CA GLY A 44 -2.16 -0.14 5.70
C GLY A 44 -1.58 1.21 5.31
N ALA A 45 -2.30 1.95 4.48
CA ALA A 45 -1.91 3.27 4.01
C ALA A 45 -2.40 4.40 4.94
N ILE A 46 -1.48 5.29 5.32
CA ILE A 46 -1.81 6.60 5.88
C ILE A 46 -1.76 7.62 4.74
N THR A 47 -2.92 7.93 4.20
CA THR A 47 -3.13 9.00 3.21
C THR A 47 -3.43 10.34 3.89
N ASP A 48 -3.61 11.41 3.12
CA ASP A 48 -4.12 12.67 3.67
C ASP A 48 -5.53 12.50 4.24
N ALA A 49 -6.39 11.74 3.58
CA ALA A 49 -7.73 11.45 4.08
C ALA A 49 -7.68 10.83 5.48
N SER A 50 -6.89 9.77 5.66
CA SER A 50 -6.72 9.13 6.97
C SER A 50 -6.17 10.11 8.02
N ALA A 51 -5.17 10.91 7.65
CA ALA A 51 -4.55 11.87 8.56
C ALA A 51 -5.49 13.02 8.96
N GLU A 52 -6.28 13.53 8.03
CA GLU A 52 -7.27 14.59 8.28
C GLU A 52 -8.41 14.10 9.16
N VAL A 53 -8.94 12.91 8.90
CA VAL A 53 -10.00 12.30 9.72
C VAL A 53 -9.48 12.01 11.11
N PHE A 54 -8.29 11.42 11.22
CA PHE A 54 -7.63 11.16 12.49
C PHE A 54 -7.48 12.44 13.33
N ALA A 55 -7.05 13.55 12.71
CA ALA A 55 -6.85 14.82 13.39
C ALA A 55 -8.15 15.42 13.95
N LYS A 56 -9.31 15.11 13.36
CA LYS A 56 -10.64 15.61 13.78
C LYS A 56 -11.25 14.79 14.94
N LEU A 57 -10.83 13.53 15.12
CA LEU A 57 -11.36 12.67 16.18
C LEU A 57 -10.93 13.17 17.58
N PRO A 58 -11.74 12.92 18.64
CA PRO A 58 -11.31 13.14 20.02
C PRO A 58 -10.02 12.39 20.36
N LYS A 59 -9.21 12.93 21.27
CA LYS A 59 -7.90 12.34 21.62
C LYS A 59 -7.98 10.90 22.13
N GLU A 60 -9.06 10.58 22.85
CA GLU A 60 -9.31 9.21 23.30
C GLU A 60 -9.55 8.26 22.12
N LYS A 61 -10.34 8.68 21.13
CA LYS A 61 -10.56 7.89 19.90
C LYS A 61 -9.34 7.82 19.00
N GLN A 62 -8.52 8.87 18.96
CA GLN A 62 -7.20 8.80 18.31
C GLN A 62 -6.34 7.68 18.94
N GLN A 63 -6.29 7.59 20.27
CA GLN A 63 -5.51 6.55 20.94
C GLN A 63 -6.14 5.15 20.78
N GLU A 64 -7.47 5.04 20.85
CA GLU A 64 -8.20 3.79 20.58
C GLU A 64 -7.86 3.26 19.19
N PHE A 65 -7.95 4.13 18.16
CA PHE A 65 -7.60 3.80 16.78
C PHE A 65 -6.16 3.32 16.64
N LEU A 66 -5.20 4.06 17.22
CA LEU A 66 -3.79 3.69 17.15
C LEU A 66 -3.54 2.34 17.84
N ASN A 67 -4.18 2.07 18.97
CA ASN A 67 -4.06 0.80 19.67
C ASN A 67 -4.65 -0.34 18.82
N ALA A 68 -5.84 -0.14 18.24
CA ALA A 68 -6.51 -1.14 17.41
C ALA A 68 -5.63 -1.62 16.27
N TYR A 69 -4.94 -0.72 15.57
CA TYR A 69 -4.05 -1.13 14.48
C TYR A 69 -2.66 -1.55 14.95
N TYR A 70 -1.99 -0.79 15.81
CA TYR A 70 -0.53 -0.89 15.97
C TYR A 70 -0.07 -1.51 17.30
N ASP A 71 -0.92 -1.57 18.31
CA ASP A 71 -0.59 -2.25 19.58
C ASP A 71 -0.75 -3.77 19.38
N LYS A 72 0.26 -4.55 19.80
CA LYS A 72 0.29 -6.01 19.60
C LYS A 72 -0.55 -6.79 20.60
N GLU A 73 -0.91 -6.17 21.71
CA GLU A 73 -1.69 -6.80 22.78
C GLU A 73 -3.16 -6.32 22.74
N LYS A 74 -3.37 -5.05 22.41
CA LYS A 74 -4.70 -4.43 22.37
C LYS A 74 -5.34 -4.43 20.98
N GLY A 75 -4.57 -4.75 19.94
CA GLY A 75 -4.98 -4.64 18.55
C GLY A 75 -4.40 -5.74 17.67
N ILE A 76 -4.38 -5.49 16.36
CA ILE A 76 -3.93 -6.45 15.34
C ILE A 76 -2.44 -6.33 15.00
N GLY A 77 -1.72 -5.40 15.64
CA GLY A 77 -0.26 -5.33 15.57
C GLY A 77 0.33 -5.07 14.18
N TYR A 78 -0.29 -4.19 13.37
CA TYR A 78 0.23 -3.73 12.08
C TYR A 78 1.71 -3.36 12.18
N SER A 79 2.48 -3.90 11.25
CA SER A 79 3.94 -3.87 11.24
C SER A 79 4.51 -3.36 9.92
N LEU A 80 3.69 -2.72 9.09
CA LEU A 80 4.04 -2.14 7.81
C LEU A 80 3.20 -0.87 7.57
N LEU A 81 3.75 0.12 6.86
CA LEU A 81 3.04 1.37 6.59
C LEU A 81 3.33 1.85 5.17
N ARG A 82 2.27 2.17 4.43
CA ARG A 82 2.34 2.88 3.14
C ARG A 82 1.97 4.35 3.35
N THR A 83 2.63 5.25 2.65
CA THR A 83 2.09 6.60 2.43
C THR A 83 2.37 7.05 1.01
N THR A 84 1.90 8.24 0.66
CA THR A 84 1.98 8.75 -0.71
C THR A 84 3.11 9.75 -0.84
N ILE A 85 3.72 9.84 -2.02
CA ILE A 85 4.52 11.01 -2.38
C ILE A 85 3.53 12.04 -2.93
N HIS A 86 3.36 13.15 -2.20
CA HIS A 86 2.37 14.23 -2.39
C HIS A 86 0.93 13.72 -2.58
N SER A 87 0.06 14.43 -3.31
CA SER A 87 -1.36 14.05 -3.39
C SER A 87 -1.62 12.72 -4.10
N SER A 88 -2.69 12.07 -3.64
CA SER A 88 -3.45 11.01 -4.31
C SER A 88 -4.93 11.40 -4.37
N ASP A 89 -5.79 10.50 -4.87
CA ASP A 89 -7.25 10.68 -4.84
C ASP A 89 -7.79 10.94 -3.42
N PHE A 90 -7.28 10.20 -2.44
CA PHE A 90 -7.53 10.36 -1.00
C PHE A 90 -6.74 11.52 -0.37
N SER A 91 -6.80 12.66 -1.04
CA SER A 91 -6.38 13.97 -0.56
C SER A 91 -7.53 14.96 -0.75
N SER A 92 -7.53 16.05 0.03
CA SER A 92 -8.53 17.13 -0.12
C SER A 92 -8.37 17.93 -1.42
N GLY A 93 -7.27 17.75 -2.13
CA GLY A 93 -7.01 18.30 -3.47
C GLY A 93 -5.62 17.93 -3.97
N SER A 94 -5.37 18.17 -5.26
CA SER A 94 -4.08 17.88 -5.88
C SER A 94 -3.00 18.88 -5.46
N TYR A 95 -1.81 18.38 -5.15
CA TYR A 95 -0.63 19.19 -4.86
C TYR A 95 0.65 18.42 -5.15
N THR A 96 1.75 19.16 -5.28
CA THR A 96 3.11 18.60 -5.29
C THR A 96 3.97 19.31 -4.25
N TYR A 97 5.20 18.84 -4.05
CA TYR A 97 6.14 19.47 -3.13
C TYR A 97 6.95 20.60 -3.77
N ILE A 98 6.71 20.93 -5.05
CA ILE A 98 7.43 21.98 -5.77
C ILE A 98 6.46 22.98 -6.41
N LYS A 99 6.96 24.17 -6.71
CA LYS A 99 6.25 25.14 -7.54
C LYS A 99 6.22 24.65 -9.00
N GLU A 100 5.13 24.95 -9.67
CA GLU A 100 4.96 24.61 -11.09
C GLU A 100 6.11 25.18 -11.94
N GLY A 101 6.72 24.34 -12.79
CA GLY A 101 7.85 24.67 -13.65
C GLY A 101 9.24 24.53 -13.00
N ASP A 102 9.34 24.22 -11.71
CA ASP A 102 10.63 24.08 -11.02
C ASP A 102 11.31 22.73 -11.25
N LYS A 103 11.87 22.55 -12.45
CA LYS A 103 12.62 21.33 -12.82
C LYS A 103 13.89 21.08 -11.99
N ASP A 104 14.41 22.10 -11.31
CA ASP A 104 15.62 21.98 -10.48
C ASP A 104 15.27 21.57 -9.04
N LEU A 105 13.97 21.46 -8.70
CA LEU A 105 13.45 21.10 -7.39
C LEU A 105 13.95 22.04 -6.27
N LYS A 106 14.20 23.32 -6.58
CA LYS A 106 14.72 24.33 -5.63
C LYS A 106 13.68 24.71 -4.57
N SER A 107 12.41 24.63 -4.92
CA SER A 107 11.25 24.94 -4.07
C SER A 107 10.71 23.75 -3.30
N PHE A 108 11.39 22.59 -3.34
CA PHE A 108 10.95 21.35 -2.70
C PHE A 108 10.68 21.54 -1.20
N SER A 109 9.44 21.30 -0.76
CA SER A 109 9.04 21.29 0.64
C SER A 109 7.93 20.28 0.93
N ILE A 110 8.05 19.58 2.07
CA ILE A 110 7.05 18.65 2.62
C ILE A 110 6.15 19.31 3.67
N ASP A 111 6.08 20.64 3.73
CA ASP A 111 5.34 21.35 4.78
C ASP A 111 3.85 20.99 4.83
N GLN A 112 3.25 20.65 3.68
CA GLN A 112 1.88 20.13 3.61
C GLN A 112 1.70 18.90 4.51
N ASP A 113 2.63 17.94 4.44
CA ASP A 113 2.56 16.68 5.17
C ASP A 113 2.80 16.86 6.67
N LYS A 114 3.54 17.90 7.07
CA LYS A 114 3.82 18.22 8.47
C LYS A 114 2.57 18.55 9.27
N LYS A 115 1.49 18.95 8.59
CA LYS A 115 0.24 19.34 9.23
C LYS A 115 -0.43 18.17 9.95
N TYR A 116 -0.61 17.04 9.26
CA TYR A 116 -1.38 15.90 9.78
C TYR A 116 -0.73 14.55 9.51
N ARG A 117 -0.25 14.32 8.28
CA ARG A 117 0.28 13.02 7.84
C ARG A 117 1.50 12.60 8.65
N ILE A 118 2.50 13.47 8.77
CA ILE A 118 3.72 13.19 9.55
C ILE A 118 3.41 12.97 11.05
N PRO A 119 2.62 13.83 11.72
CA PRO A 119 2.19 13.57 13.09
C PRO A 119 1.52 12.20 13.28
N MET A 120 0.62 11.80 12.38
CA MET A 120 -0.07 10.51 12.47
C MET A 120 0.88 9.33 12.27
N ILE A 121 1.75 9.37 11.26
CA ILE A 121 2.77 8.33 11.01
C ILE A 121 3.69 8.17 12.23
N LYS A 122 4.13 9.27 12.85
CA LYS A 122 4.95 9.23 14.07
C LYS A 122 4.19 8.59 15.25
N ALA A 123 2.91 8.91 15.40
CA ALA A 123 2.08 8.33 16.46
C ALA A 123 1.83 6.82 16.25
N ALA A 124 1.56 6.40 15.02
CA ALA A 124 1.46 4.99 14.62
C ALA A 124 2.78 4.24 14.90
N THR A 125 3.90 4.79 14.42
CA THR A 125 5.23 4.21 14.63
C THR A 125 5.57 4.05 16.11
N LYS A 126 5.25 5.06 16.93
CA LYS A 126 5.44 5.00 18.39
C LYS A 126 4.61 3.88 19.02
N THR A 127 3.34 3.76 18.62
CA THR A 127 2.41 2.74 19.14
C THR A 127 2.86 1.33 18.74
N ALA A 128 3.43 1.17 17.55
CA ALA A 128 4.01 -0.09 17.06
C ALA A 128 5.34 -0.50 17.75
N GLY A 129 5.80 0.25 18.76
CA GLY A 129 7.06 -0.03 19.46
C GLY A 129 8.28 0.74 18.93
N GLY A 130 8.05 1.80 18.14
CA GLY A 130 9.08 2.77 17.74
C GLY A 130 9.74 2.52 16.38
N LYS A 131 9.41 1.41 15.70
CA LYS A 131 9.93 1.12 14.35
C LYS A 131 8.89 0.40 13.51
N ILE A 132 8.62 0.94 12.33
CA ILE A 132 7.77 0.32 11.32
C ILE A 132 8.42 0.55 9.93
N PRO A 133 8.58 -0.47 9.08
CA PRO A 133 8.95 -0.27 7.69
C PRO A 133 7.93 0.66 7.02
N LEU A 134 8.40 1.83 6.60
CA LEU A 134 7.61 2.83 5.88
C LEU A 134 8.00 2.81 4.41
N TYR A 135 7.04 2.57 3.52
CA TYR A 135 7.26 2.68 2.08
C TYR A 135 6.33 3.68 1.44
N VAL A 136 6.73 4.19 0.28
CA VAL A 136 6.00 5.27 -0.39
C VAL A 136 5.82 5.05 -1.88
N SER A 137 4.70 5.53 -2.40
CA SER A 137 4.35 5.47 -3.82
C SER A 137 3.92 6.85 -4.31
N PRO A 138 4.36 7.34 -5.48
CA PRO A 138 3.76 8.49 -6.13
C PRO A 138 2.60 8.07 -7.04
N TRP A 139 1.61 8.96 -7.19
CA TRP A 139 0.53 8.76 -8.16
C TRP A 139 0.75 9.52 -9.47
N SER A 140 1.45 10.65 -9.44
CA SER A 140 1.72 11.41 -10.65
C SER A 140 2.94 12.30 -10.45
N PRO A 141 3.81 12.45 -11.46
CA PRO A 141 4.72 13.59 -11.52
C PRO A 141 3.96 14.93 -11.53
N PRO A 142 4.63 16.06 -11.24
CA PRO A 142 4.09 17.40 -11.45
C PRO A 142 3.59 17.62 -12.88
N ALA A 143 2.58 18.47 -13.04
CA ALA A 143 1.88 18.67 -14.31
C ALA A 143 2.84 19.06 -15.45
N PHE A 144 3.72 20.05 -15.27
CA PHE A 144 4.70 20.44 -16.29
C PHE A 144 5.69 19.33 -16.71
N MET A 145 5.83 18.25 -15.91
CA MET A 145 6.69 17.13 -16.26
C MET A 145 6.01 16.11 -17.20
N LYS A 146 4.72 16.29 -17.49
CA LYS A 146 3.90 15.31 -18.21
C LYS A 146 3.46 15.83 -19.58
N ASP A 147 3.29 14.91 -20.52
CA ASP A 147 2.87 15.20 -21.90
C ASP A 147 1.49 15.88 -21.99
N ASN A 148 0.57 15.52 -21.09
CA ASN A 148 -0.77 16.07 -20.98
C ASN A 148 -0.83 17.35 -20.14
N LYS A 149 0.29 17.79 -19.55
CA LYS A 149 0.39 18.96 -18.66
C LYS A 149 -0.63 18.94 -17.52
N HIS A 150 -0.93 17.75 -17.00
CA HIS A 150 -1.97 17.56 -16.00
C HIS A 150 -1.62 16.40 -15.06
N MET A 151 -1.82 16.57 -13.75
CA MET A 151 -1.54 15.49 -12.79
C MET A 151 -2.55 14.33 -12.91
N LEU A 152 -3.81 14.65 -13.19
CA LEU A 152 -4.90 13.69 -13.35
C LEU A 152 -5.02 13.22 -14.80
N LYS A 153 -5.79 12.16 -15.04
CA LYS A 153 -6.15 11.66 -16.39
C LYS A 153 -4.96 11.09 -17.15
N GLY A 154 -4.11 10.32 -16.46
CA GLY A 154 -2.97 9.64 -17.07
C GLY A 154 -1.93 10.60 -17.61
N GLY A 155 -1.56 10.41 -18.87
CA GLY A 155 -0.38 11.05 -19.46
C GLY A 155 0.91 10.36 -19.01
N LYS A 156 2.01 10.71 -19.66
CA LYS A 156 3.32 10.11 -19.46
C LYS A 156 4.33 11.16 -19.00
N LEU A 157 5.30 10.69 -18.21
CA LEU A 157 6.47 11.48 -17.86
C LEU A 157 7.28 11.77 -19.13
N LEU A 158 7.59 13.04 -19.39
CA LEU A 158 8.40 13.40 -20.56
C LEU A 158 9.88 13.05 -20.33
N PRO A 159 10.60 12.56 -21.36
CA PRO A 159 11.98 12.13 -21.22
C PRO A 159 12.93 13.17 -20.62
N GLU A 160 12.75 14.46 -20.93
CA GLU A 160 13.58 15.55 -20.40
C GLU A 160 13.47 15.72 -18.87
N TYR A 161 12.44 15.15 -18.24
CA TYR A 161 12.24 15.21 -16.80
C TYR A 161 12.55 13.90 -16.07
N PHE A 162 13.02 12.85 -16.74
CA PHE A 162 13.37 11.57 -16.09
C PHE A 162 14.38 11.76 -14.94
N GLN A 163 15.46 12.52 -15.18
CA GLN A 163 16.43 12.77 -14.11
C GLN A 163 15.86 13.65 -12.99
N SER A 164 15.06 14.65 -13.34
CA SER A 164 14.39 15.50 -12.34
C SER A 164 13.45 14.68 -11.46
N TRP A 165 12.68 13.78 -12.06
CA TRP A 165 11.77 12.91 -11.32
C TRP A 165 12.51 11.91 -10.43
N ALA A 166 13.59 11.29 -10.90
CA ALA A 166 14.45 10.44 -10.07
C ALA A 166 15.04 11.22 -8.87
N ASN A 167 15.45 12.48 -9.06
CA ASN A 167 15.93 13.33 -7.97
C ASN A 167 14.82 13.64 -6.95
N TYR A 168 13.56 13.72 -7.39
CA TYR A 168 12.40 13.98 -6.54
C TYR A 168 12.27 12.92 -5.43
N TYR A 169 12.45 11.64 -5.76
CA TYR A 169 12.47 10.54 -4.78
C TYR A 169 13.52 10.75 -3.70
N THR A 170 14.76 11.06 -4.09
CA THR A 170 15.85 11.27 -3.13
C THR A 170 15.64 12.50 -2.24
N LYS A 171 14.99 13.56 -2.76
CA LYS A 171 14.57 14.72 -1.95
C LYS A 171 13.47 14.36 -0.96
N PHE A 172 12.48 13.58 -1.39
CA PHE A 172 11.44 13.09 -0.51
C PHE A 172 12.02 12.25 0.63
N ILE A 173 12.83 11.23 0.31
CA ILE A 173 13.47 10.36 1.30
C ILE A 173 14.28 11.19 2.28
N SER A 174 15.16 12.08 1.79
CA SER A 174 15.96 12.95 2.66
C SER A 174 15.11 13.82 3.57
N ALA A 175 13.99 14.36 3.07
CA ALA A 175 13.10 15.21 3.86
C ALA A 175 12.37 14.43 4.97
N TYR A 176 11.87 13.23 4.67
CA TYR A 176 11.22 12.36 5.66
C TYR A 176 12.22 11.80 6.68
N GLU A 177 13.43 11.44 6.26
CA GLU A 177 14.49 10.98 7.18
C GLU A 177 14.94 12.09 8.14
N LYS A 178 14.99 13.35 7.69
CA LYS A 178 15.23 14.52 8.58
C LYS A 178 14.13 14.71 9.62
N GLU A 179 12.92 14.26 9.33
CA GLU A 179 11.82 14.23 10.29
C GLU A 179 11.88 13.00 11.22
N GLY A 180 12.92 12.16 11.12
CA GLY A 180 13.10 10.96 11.93
C GLY A 180 12.27 9.76 11.45
N MET A 181 11.81 9.77 10.21
CA MET A 181 11.02 8.69 9.60
C MET A 181 11.84 7.99 8.52
N PRO A 182 12.58 6.93 8.85
CA PRO A 182 13.35 6.18 7.87
C PRO A 182 12.43 5.54 6.84
N ILE A 183 12.65 5.85 5.56
CA ILE A 183 11.97 5.16 4.45
C ILE A 183 12.66 3.81 4.27
N TRP A 184 11.88 2.73 4.23
CA TRP A 184 12.33 1.37 3.93
C TRP A 184 12.39 1.14 2.41
N GLY A 185 11.39 1.62 1.67
CA GLY A 185 11.31 1.41 0.23
C GLY A 185 10.38 2.37 -0.49
N ILE A 186 10.36 2.25 -1.80
CA ILE A 186 9.54 3.04 -2.72
C ILE A 186 8.92 2.12 -3.78
N THR A 187 7.78 2.53 -4.35
CA THR A 187 7.33 1.99 -5.64
C THR A 187 7.65 2.98 -6.77
N VAL A 188 7.81 2.49 -8.00
CA VAL A 188 8.19 3.35 -9.14
C VAL A 188 7.06 4.28 -9.60
N GLN A 189 5.83 3.81 -9.49
CA GLN A 189 4.63 4.54 -9.89
C GLN A 189 3.43 3.73 -9.39
N ASN A 190 2.49 4.36 -8.69
CA ASN A 190 1.21 3.76 -8.38
C ASN A 190 0.42 3.54 -9.68
N GLU A 191 -0.04 2.31 -9.90
CA GLU A 191 -0.90 1.95 -11.02
C GLU A 191 -0.45 2.47 -12.42
N PRO A 192 0.75 2.09 -12.90
CA PRO A 192 1.37 2.63 -14.11
C PRO A 192 0.61 2.32 -15.42
N MET A 193 -0.50 1.58 -15.38
CA MET A 193 -1.36 1.34 -16.54
C MET A 193 -2.71 2.06 -16.47
N ALA A 194 -3.04 2.70 -15.34
CA ALA A 194 -4.36 3.25 -15.13
C ALA A 194 -4.45 4.73 -15.53
N VAL A 195 -5.40 5.03 -16.42
CA VAL A 195 -5.85 6.40 -16.68
C VAL A 195 -6.99 6.69 -15.72
N GLN A 196 -6.72 7.47 -14.67
CA GLN A 196 -7.69 7.73 -13.62
C GLN A 196 -8.23 9.15 -13.67
N LYS A 197 -9.44 9.37 -13.13
CA LYS A 197 -9.98 10.73 -12.97
C LYS A 197 -9.24 11.55 -11.90
N TRP A 198 -8.39 10.91 -11.10
CA TRP A 198 -7.44 11.48 -10.13
C TRP A 198 -5.99 11.38 -10.65
N GLU A 199 -5.00 11.69 -9.81
CA GLU A 199 -3.58 11.59 -10.12
C GLU A 199 -3.23 10.22 -10.70
N SER A 200 -2.70 10.19 -11.91
CA SER A 200 -2.14 8.96 -12.48
C SER A 200 -1.10 9.27 -13.56
N CYS A 201 -0.14 8.37 -13.76
CA CYS A 201 0.86 8.49 -14.81
C CYS A 201 1.17 7.12 -15.41
N ILE A 202 1.19 7.06 -16.74
CA ILE A 202 1.36 5.81 -17.47
C ILE A 202 2.84 5.52 -17.71
N PHE A 203 3.24 4.28 -17.41
CA PHE A 203 4.51 3.67 -17.82
C PHE A 203 4.23 2.31 -18.45
N THR A 204 4.65 2.11 -19.70
CA THR A 204 4.77 0.74 -20.24
C THR A 204 5.81 -0.06 -19.45
N ALA A 205 5.85 -1.37 -19.67
CA ALA A 205 6.80 -2.24 -19.00
C ALA A 205 8.25 -1.85 -19.32
N GLU A 206 8.52 -1.48 -20.58
CA GLU A 206 9.82 -1.00 -21.04
C GLU A 206 10.14 0.38 -20.47
N GLU A 207 9.17 1.30 -20.42
CA GLU A 207 9.36 2.62 -19.84
C GLU A 207 9.69 2.54 -18.34
N GLU A 208 9.00 1.70 -17.57
CA GLU A 208 9.31 1.48 -16.15
C GLU A 208 10.69 0.85 -15.97
N ARG A 209 11.01 -0.21 -16.75
CA ARG A 209 12.33 -0.85 -16.75
C ARG A 209 13.44 0.15 -17.04
N ASP A 210 13.28 0.96 -18.08
CA ASP A 210 14.32 1.88 -18.54
C ASP A 210 14.43 3.10 -17.62
N PHE A 211 13.33 3.57 -17.04
CA PHE A 211 13.37 4.57 -15.97
C PHE A 211 14.10 4.05 -14.73
N LEU A 212 13.79 2.83 -14.30
CA LEU A 212 14.46 2.17 -13.17
C LEU A 212 15.96 2.02 -13.39
N LYS A 213 16.34 1.42 -14.52
CA LYS A 213 17.73 1.10 -14.89
C LYS A 213 18.58 2.35 -15.11
N ASN A 214 18.06 3.33 -15.86
CA ASN A 214 18.87 4.44 -16.34
C ASN A 214 18.81 5.68 -15.44
N PHE A 215 17.76 5.82 -14.61
CA PHE A 215 17.54 7.04 -13.82
C PHE A 215 17.34 6.74 -12.34
N LEU A 216 16.25 6.07 -11.95
CA LEU A 216 15.86 5.94 -10.54
C LEU A 216 16.90 5.14 -9.73
N GLY A 217 17.26 3.94 -10.17
CA GLY A 217 18.23 3.08 -9.49
C GLY A 217 19.60 3.75 -9.31
N PRO A 218 20.25 4.25 -10.38
CA PRO A 218 21.51 4.99 -10.28
C PRO A 218 21.42 6.24 -9.40
N THR A 219 20.31 6.98 -9.46
CA THR A 219 20.11 8.19 -8.65
C THR A 219 20.00 7.86 -7.17
N MET A 220 19.25 6.82 -6.81
CA MET A 220 19.15 6.31 -5.44
C MET A 220 20.52 5.89 -4.92
N ALA A 221 21.28 5.09 -5.69
CA ALA A 221 22.61 4.64 -5.29
C ALA A 221 23.60 5.80 -5.11
N LYS A 222 23.64 6.75 -6.05
CA LYS A 222 24.52 7.92 -6.01
C LYS A 222 24.26 8.82 -4.80
N ASN A 223 23.01 8.89 -4.33
CA ASN A 223 22.61 9.71 -3.18
C ASN A 223 22.64 8.93 -1.85
N GLY A 224 23.23 7.73 -1.81
CA GLY A 224 23.39 6.96 -0.57
C GLY A 224 22.17 6.14 -0.16
N TYR A 225 21.21 5.93 -1.06
CA TYR A 225 19.95 5.20 -0.81
C TYR A 225 19.91 3.84 -1.53
N ALA A 226 21.07 3.22 -1.79
CA ALA A 226 21.17 1.91 -2.45
C ALA A 226 20.57 0.76 -1.62
N ASP A 227 20.41 0.96 -0.31
CA ASP A 227 19.83 -0.01 0.64
C ASP A 227 18.29 -0.06 0.58
N LYS A 228 17.67 1.02 0.11
CA LYS A 228 16.21 1.18 0.01
C LYS A 228 15.63 0.23 -1.02
N LYS A 229 14.47 -0.35 -0.71
CA LYS A 229 13.83 -1.32 -1.61
C LYS A 229 13.05 -0.60 -2.69
N ILE A 230 13.23 -1.01 -3.94
CA ILE A 230 12.41 -0.50 -5.05
C ILE A 230 11.49 -1.62 -5.50
N VAL A 231 10.20 -1.33 -5.42
CA VAL A 231 9.10 -2.20 -5.83
C VAL A 231 8.59 -1.73 -7.18
N VAL A 232 8.53 -2.64 -8.16
CA VAL A 232 7.99 -2.36 -9.49
C VAL A 232 6.53 -2.80 -9.60
N TRP A 233 5.88 -2.44 -10.70
CA TRP A 233 4.49 -2.76 -11.04
C TRP A 233 3.44 -1.98 -10.25
N ASP A 234 3.29 -2.22 -8.94
CA ASP A 234 2.32 -1.55 -8.06
C ASP A 234 0.91 -1.43 -8.70
N HIS A 235 0.41 -2.54 -9.26
CA HIS A 235 -0.85 -2.63 -9.99
C HIS A 235 -1.50 -4.02 -9.88
N ASN A 236 -2.63 -4.24 -10.55
CA ASN A 236 -3.39 -5.48 -10.42
C ASN A 236 -2.65 -6.76 -10.84
N ARG A 237 -3.17 -7.92 -10.44
CA ARG A 237 -2.54 -9.25 -10.70
C ARG A 237 -2.57 -9.67 -12.17
N ASP A 238 -3.39 -9.02 -12.99
CA ASP A 238 -3.72 -9.42 -14.36
C ASP A 238 -2.53 -9.50 -15.32
N LEU A 239 -1.70 -8.46 -15.37
CA LEU A 239 -0.51 -8.37 -16.24
C LEU A 239 0.81 -8.50 -15.48
N MET A 240 0.75 -8.94 -14.22
CA MET A 240 1.88 -9.04 -13.31
C MET A 240 3.01 -9.92 -13.87
N PHE A 241 2.67 -11.09 -14.46
CA PHE A 241 3.67 -12.00 -15.02
C PHE A 241 4.38 -11.43 -16.25
N GLN A 242 3.63 -10.77 -17.13
CA GLN A 242 4.16 -10.10 -18.32
C GLN A 242 5.07 -8.93 -17.91
N ARG A 243 4.65 -8.15 -16.91
CA ARG A 243 5.47 -7.06 -16.35
C ARG A 243 6.78 -7.60 -15.76
N ALA A 244 6.70 -8.69 -15.00
CA ALA A 244 7.87 -9.33 -14.40
C ALA A 244 8.86 -9.77 -15.47
N ASN A 245 8.39 -10.39 -16.55
CA ASN A 245 9.25 -10.82 -17.65
C ASN A 245 10.04 -9.69 -18.30
N VAL A 246 9.42 -8.53 -18.52
CA VAL A 246 10.11 -7.39 -19.14
C VAL A 246 11.16 -6.77 -18.22
N ILE A 247 10.85 -6.64 -16.93
CA ILE A 247 11.72 -5.95 -15.96
C ILE A 247 12.81 -6.87 -15.44
N TYR A 248 12.47 -8.08 -15.00
CA TYR A 248 13.41 -8.98 -14.33
C TYR A 248 14.34 -9.72 -15.29
N SER A 249 13.96 -9.90 -16.56
CA SER A 249 14.84 -10.48 -17.57
C SER A 249 15.93 -9.51 -18.06
N ASP A 250 15.87 -8.23 -17.71
CA ASP A 250 16.96 -7.27 -17.94
C ASP A 250 17.80 -7.14 -16.65
N PRO A 251 19.02 -7.71 -16.59
CA PRO A 251 19.84 -7.68 -15.38
C PRO A 251 20.18 -6.27 -14.89
N GLU A 252 20.26 -5.29 -15.79
CA GLU A 252 20.62 -3.91 -15.47
C GLU A 252 19.46 -3.17 -14.79
N ALA A 253 18.21 -3.55 -15.06
CA ALA A 253 17.04 -3.11 -14.31
C ALA A 253 16.83 -3.96 -13.05
N SER A 254 16.87 -5.28 -13.21
CA SER A 254 16.57 -6.27 -12.17
C SER A 254 17.43 -6.10 -10.92
N LYS A 255 18.70 -5.68 -11.05
CA LYS A 255 19.58 -5.42 -9.89
C LYS A 255 19.09 -4.31 -8.96
N TYR A 256 18.24 -3.40 -9.45
CA TYR A 256 17.63 -2.35 -8.64
C TYR A 256 16.26 -2.73 -8.10
N ALA A 257 15.56 -3.68 -8.73
CA ALA A 257 14.25 -4.13 -8.29
C ALA A 257 14.39 -5.17 -7.15
N TRP A 258 13.90 -4.81 -5.97
CA TRP A 258 13.80 -5.73 -4.83
C TRP A 258 12.66 -6.73 -5.03
N GLY A 259 11.57 -6.28 -5.62
CA GLY A 259 10.35 -7.07 -5.76
C GLY A 259 9.26 -6.37 -6.55
N MET A 260 8.09 -7.00 -6.58
CA MET A 260 6.91 -6.57 -7.31
C MET A 260 5.75 -6.30 -6.35
N GLY A 261 5.12 -5.14 -6.52
CA GLY A 261 3.93 -4.73 -5.79
C GLY A 261 2.69 -5.07 -6.60
N PHE A 262 1.62 -5.51 -5.96
CA PHE A 262 0.37 -5.79 -6.66
C PHE A 262 -0.90 -5.47 -5.85
N HIS A 263 -2.00 -5.22 -6.58
CA HIS A 263 -3.33 -4.83 -6.08
C HIS A 263 -4.38 -5.89 -6.45
N TRP A 264 -5.64 -5.72 -6.01
CA TRP A 264 -6.74 -6.69 -6.25
C TRP A 264 -7.92 -6.20 -7.07
N TYR A 265 -7.78 -5.09 -7.79
CA TYR A 265 -8.92 -4.44 -8.41
C TYR A 265 -9.35 -5.08 -9.73
N GLU A 266 -8.57 -6.00 -10.32
CA GLU A 266 -8.80 -6.57 -11.68
C GLU A 266 -10.20 -7.17 -11.90
N THR A 267 -10.89 -7.54 -10.83
CA THR A 267 -12.25 -8.08 -10.88
C THR A 267 -13.26 -7.08 -11.45
N TRP A 268 -12.94 -5.77 -11.52
CA TRP A 268 -13.79 -4.76 -12.16
C TRP A 268 -14.15 -5.11 -13.61
N ALA A 269 -13.31 -5.90 -14.29
CA ALA A 269 -13.53 -6.38 -15.66
C ALA A 269 -14.50 -7.58 -15.75
N GLY A 270 -15.09 -8.02 -14.63
CA GLY A 270 -16.05 -9.13 -14.56
C GLY A 270 -15.42 -10.53 -14.51
N GLY A 271 -14.13 -10.63 -14.19
CA GLY A 271 -13.41 -11.89 -13.98
C GLY A 271 -13.17 -12.22 -12.51
N GLU A 272 -12.70 -13.44 -12.26
CA GLU A 272 -12.24 -13.88 -10.93
C GLU A 272 -10.87 -13.26 -10.58
N PRO A 273 -10.53 -13.11 -9.27
CA PRO A 273 -9.22 -12.65 -8.86
C PRO A 273 -8.09 -13.53 -9.40
N MET A 274 -7.03 -12.92 -9.95
CA MET A 274 -5.99 -13.65 -10.69
C MET A 274 -4.82 -14.07 -9.80
N PHE A 275 -5.10 -14.78 -8.70
CA PHE A 275 -4.09 -15.21 -7.72
C PHE A 275 -2.96 -16.04 -8.34
N ASP A 276 -3.27 -16.88 -9.33
CA ASP A 276 -2.29 -17.73 -10.02
C ASP A 276 -1.16 -16.92 -10.69
N ASN A 277 -1.40 -15.68 -11.09
CA ASN A 277 -0.35 -14.84 -11.68
C ASN A 277 0.71 -14.43 -10.65
N VAL A 278 0.33 -14.29 -9.37
CA VAL A 278 1.28 -14.08 -8.27
C VAL A 278 2.18 -15.30 -8.14
N GLY A 279 1.59 -16.50 -8.14
CA GLY A 279 2.32 -17.78 -8.08
C GLY A 279 3.28 -17.97 -9.25
N LYS A 280 2.85 -17.66 -10.48
CA LYS A 280 3.73 -17.74 -11.67
C LYS A 280 4.94 -16.82 -11.58
N VAL A 281 4.79 -15.60 -11.03
CA VAL A 281 5.94 -14.70 -10.83
C VAL A 281 6.86 -15.27 -9.77
N TYR A 282 6.32 -15.77 -8.66
CA TYR A 282 7.10 -16.40 -7.59
C TYR A 282 7.93 -17.59 -8.10
N GLU A 283 7.34 -18.44 -8.94
CA GLU A 283 8.02 -19.58 -9.55
C GLU A 283 9.11 -19.16 -10.56
N ALA A 284 8.84 -18.15 -11.39
CA ALA A 284 9.77 -17.72 -12.44
C ALA A 284 10.93 -16.88 -11.90
N TYR A 285 10.71 -16.13 -10.81
CA TYR A 285 11.68 -15.20 -10.22
C TYR A 285 11.79 -15.39 -8.70
N PRO A 286 12.27 -16.55 -8.22
CA PRO A 286 12.25 -16.89 -6.79
C PRO A 286 13.19 -16.04 -5.92
N ASP A 287 14.10 -15.26 -6.53
CA ASP A 287 14.95 -14.28 -5.84
C ASP A 287 14.26 -12.92 -5.62
N LYS A 288 13.07 -12.71 -6.23
CA LYS A 288 12.29 -11.47 -6.13
C LYS A 288 11.16 -11.63 -5.11
N HIS A 289 10.92 -10.55 -4.37
CA HIS A 289 9.87 -10.54 -3.36
C HIS A 289 8.54 -10.09 -3.96
N LEU A 290 7.44 -10.65 -3.49
CA LEU A 290 6.09 -10.25 -3.88
C LEU A 290 5.39 -9.57 -2.70
N MET A 291 4.75 -8.44 -2.95
CA MET A 291 4.13 -7.63 -1.92
C MET A 291 2.76 -7.17 -2.40
N PHE A 292 1.72 -7.48 -1.64
CA PHE A 292 0.42 -6.87 -1.87
C PHE A 292 0.47 -5.44 -1.31
N THR A 293 0.39 -4.45 -2.18
CA THR A 293 0.71 -3.06 -1.84
C THR A 293 -0.52 -2.20 -1.60
N GLU A 294 -1.70 -2.63 -2.04
CA GLU A 294 -2.96 -1.89 -1.89
C GLU A 294 -4.18 -2.76 -2.24
N GLY A 295 -5.24 -2.62 -1.46
CA GLY A 295 -6.60 -2.99 -1.82
C GLY A 295 -7.61 -2.41 -0.86
N CYS A 296 -8.80 -2.09 -1.36
CA CYS A 296 -9.94 -1.70 -0.55
C CYS A 296 -11.24 -2.30 -1.10
N VAL A 297 -12.30 -2.22 -0.29
CA VAL A 297 -13.67 -2.37 -0.82
C VAL A 297 -14.12 -1.00 -1.35
N GLU A 298 -14.37 -0.97 -2.64
CA GLU A 298 -14.71 0.21 -3.42
C GLU A 298 -16.22 0.52 -3.32
N SER A 299 -16.66 1.63 -3.94
CA SER A 299 -18.09 1.98 -4.04
C SER A 299 -18.79 2.04 -2.68
N PHE A 300 -18.32 2.95 -1.83
CA PHE A 300 -18.83 3.11 -0.47
C PHE A 300 -20.36 3.30 -0.40
N ASP A 301 -21.02 2.56 0.50
CA ASP A 301 -22.41 2.77 0.93
C ASP A 301 -22.51 2.54 2.44
N GLN A 302 -22.95 3.56 3.18
CA GLN A 302 -23.09 3.51 4.63
C GLN A 302 -23.91 2.30 5.14
N LYS A 303 -24.85 1.79 4.35
CA LYS A 303 -25.66 0.61 4.70
C LYS A 303 -24.83 -0.66 4.83
N ASN A 304 -23.68 -0.71 4.16
CA ASN A 304 -22.81 -1.89 4.09
C ASN A 304 -21.68 -1.87 5.13
N TYR A 305 -21.70 -0.96 6.12
CA TYR A 305 -20.68 -0.94 7.18
C TYR A 305 -20.49 -2.28 7.88
N GLN A 306 -21.56 -3.06 8.02
CA GLN A 306 -21.55 -4.36 8.70
C GLN A 306 -21.73 -5.52 7.72
N LEU A 307 -21.50 -5.29 6.42
CA LEU A 307 -21.58 -6.34 5.41
C LEU A 307 -20.39 -7.29 5.55
N TRP A 308 -20.63 -8.49 6.07
CA TRP A 308 -19.58 -9.46 6.36
C TRP A 308 -18.78 -9.90 5.13
N ALA A 309 -19.42 -9.92 3.95
CA ALA A 309 -18.75 -10.23 2.68
C ALA A 309 -17.57 -9.29 2.39
N ASN A 310 -17.57 -8.06 2.92
CA ASN A 310 -16.44 -7.16 2.83
C ASN A 310 -15.22 -7.72 3.57
N GLY A 311 -15.39 -8.32 4.75
CA GLY A 311 -14.31 -8.98 5.49
C GLY A 311 -13.87 -10.30 4.83
N GLU A 312 -14.82 -11.08 4.30
CA GLU A 312 -14.51 -12.32 3.56
C GLU A 312 -13.60 -12.06 2.35
N ARG A 313 -13.78 -10.94 1.64
CA ARG A 313 -12.88 -10.54 0.53
C ARG A 313 -11.43 -10.34 1.00
N TYR A 314 -11.19 -9.71 2.15
CA TYR A 314 -9.85 -9.58 2.74
C TYR A 314 -9.26 -10.94 3.07
N GLY A 315 -10.02 -11.79 3.78
CA GLY A 315 -9.57 -13.13 4.16
C GLY A 315 -9.22 -14.00 2.95
N ILE A 316 -10.09 -14.02 1.92
CA ILE A 316 -9.85 -14.75 0.66
C ILE A 316 -8.57 -14.25 -0.01
N SER A 317 -8.38 -12.92 -0.11
CA SER A 317 -7.17 -12.39 -0.74
C SER A 317 -5.92 -12.74 0.04
N MET A 318 -5.88 -12.48 1.35
CA MET A 318 -4.71 -12.74 2.19
C MET A 318 -4.29 -14.22 2.11
N ILE A 319 -5.23 -15.16 2.24
CA ILE A 319 -4.94 -16.59 2.15
C ILE A 319 -4.32 -16.95 0.80
N ASN A 320 -4.91 -16.50 -0.30
CA ASN A 320 -4.41 -16.82 -1.63
C ASN A 320 -3.09 -16.11 -1.94
N ASP A 321 -2.92 -14.85 -1.55
CA ASP A 321 -1.70 -14.08 -1.78
C ASP A 321 -0.52 -14.69 -1.02
N PHE A 322 -0.70 -15.04 0.26
CA PHE A 322 0.36 -15.68 1.05
C PHE A 322 0.67 -17.10 0.56
N ASN A 323 -0.32 -17.86 0.11
CA ASN A 323 -0.08 -19.17 -0.51
C ASN A 323 0.70 -19.08 -1.84
N ASN A 324 0.73 -17.90 -2.47
CA ASN A 324 1.45 -17.63 -3.72
C ASN A 324 2.77 -16.87 -3.53
N GLY A 325 3.38 -16.93 -2.34
CA GLY A 325 4.74 -16.40 -2.11
C GLY A 325 4.80 -14.93 -1.70
N THR A 326 3.67 -14.29 -1.40
CA THR A 326 3.63 -12.90 -0.93
C THR A 326 4.27 -12.78 0.46
N VAL A 327 5.13 -11.77 0.66
CA VAL A 327 5.85 -11.54 1.92
C VAL A 327 5.21 -10.46 2.79
N ALA A 328 4.47 -9.53 2.18
CA ALA A 328 3.88 -8.38 2.86
C ALA A 328 2.51 -8.03 2.27
N TRP A 329 1.60 -7.53 3.10
CA TRP A 329 0.23 -7.19 2.71
C TRP A 329 -0.20 -5.85 3.29
N THR A 330 -0.58 -4.91 2.44
CA THR A 330 -0.96 -3.55 2.83
C THR A 330 -2.38 -3.24 2.39
N ASP A 331 -3.26 -3.00 3.37
CA ASP A 331 -4.57 -2.39 3.16
C ASP A 331 -4.45 -0.98 2.57
N TRP A 332 -5.55 -0.45 2.03
CA TRP A 332 -5.61 0.94 1.62
C TRP A 332 -5.75 1.92 2.78
N ASN A 333 -6.71 2.84 2.72
CA ASN A 333 -6.92 3.82 3.78
C ASN A 333 -7.28 3.10 5.08
N ILE A 334 -6.43 3.21 6.10
CA ILE A 334 -6.71 2.64 7.43
C ILE A 334 -7.81 3.41 8.18
N LEU A 335 -8.12 4.64 7.72
CA LEU A 335 -9.18 5.47 8.29
C LEU A 335 -9.77 6.34 7.20
N LEU A 336 -11.11 6.35 7.14
CA LEU A 336 -11.91 7.29 6.35
C LEU A 336 -13.05 7.83 7.23
N ASP A 337 -13.66 8.94 6.83
CA ASP A 337 -14.79 9.50 7.55
C ASP A 337 -16.07 8.65 7.37
N GLN A 338 -17.16 9.06 8.01
CA GLN A 338 -18.45 8.39 7.92
C GLN A 338 -19.07 8.33 6.51
N GLN A 339 -18.43 8.96 5.51
CA GLN A 339 -18.85 9.02 4.10
C GLN A 339 -17.83 8.33 3.16
N GLY A 340 -16.79 7.69 3.71
CA GLY A 340 -15.75 7.01 2.91
C GLY A 340 -14.74 7.96 2.26
N GLY A 341 -14.58 9.18 2.80
CA GLY A 341 -13.65 10.19 2.32
C GLY A 341 -12.72 10.74 3.42
N PRO A 342 -12.15 11.95 3.23
CA PRO A 342 -12.28 12.83 2.06
C PRO A 342 -11.59 12.27 0.80
N ASN A 343 -12.14 12.58 -0.37
CA ASN A 343 -11.56 12.23 -1.66
C ASN A 343 -11.94 13.31 -2.69
N HIS A 344 -10.96 14.01 -3.27
CA HIS A 344 -11.21 15.22 -4.08
C HIS A 344 -11.91 14.97 -5.42
N VAL A 345 -12.10 13.71 -5.82
CA VAL A 345 -12.82 13.32 -7.05
C VAL A 345 -14.03 12.41 -6.78
N GLY A 346 -14.43 12.29 -5.51
CA GLY A 346 -15.59 11.49 -5.08
C GLY A 346 -15.42 9.99 -5.33
N ASN A 347 -14.20 9.46 -5.25
CA ASN A 347 -13.91 8.02 -5.32
C ASN A 347 -13.97 7.39 -3.91
N PHE A 348 -15.14 7.41 -3.28
CA PHE A 348 -15.29 6.96 -1.89
C PHE A 348 -15.19 5.43 -1.75
N CYS A 349 -14.50 4.98 -0.71
CA CYS A 349 -14.25 3.56 -0.43
C CYS A 349 -14.51 3.25 1.05
N PHE A 350 -14.52 1.96 1.39
CA PHE A 350 -14.44 1.51 2.77
C PHE A 350 -13.00 1.51 3.27
N ALA A 351 -12.84 1.89 4.53
CA ALA A 351 -11.71 1.56 5.38
C ALA A 351 -12.14 0.49 6.39
N PRO A 352 -11.23 -0.36 6.91
CA PRO A 352 -11.63 -1.33 7.93
C PRO A 352 -12.16 -0.66 9.21
N ILE A 353 -11.67 0.54 9.54
CA ILE A 353 -12.25 1.43 10.55
C ILE A 353 -12.61 2.78 9.91
N HIS A 354 -13.81 3.27 10.18
CA HIS A 354 -14.23 4.64 9.84
C HIS A 354 -14.32 5.53 11.08
N GLY A 355 -14.17 6.83 10.91
CA GLY A 355 -14.38 7.84 11.95
C GLY A 355 -15.65 8.65 11.69
N ASP A 356 -16.64 8.55 12.58
CA ASP A 356 -17.78 9.47 12.59
C ASP A 356 -17.33 10.78 13.25
N THR A 357 -16.94 11.76 12.43
CA THR A 357 -16.40 13.03 12.94
C THR A 357 -17.48 13.93 13.55
N ASP A 358 -18.75 13.68 13.27
CA ASP A 358 -19.86 14.45 13.81
C ASP A 358 -20.15 14.04 15.25
N LYS A 359 -20.02 12.73 15.54
CA LYS A 359 -20.18 12.17 16.89
C LYS A 359 -18.87 12.02 17.66
N GLY A 360 -17.73 12.05 16.96
CA GLY A 360 -16.42 11.76 17.54
C GLY A 360 -16.26 10.29 17.92
N GLU A 361 -16.76 9.37 17.09
CA GLU A 361 -16.76 7.92 17.34
C GLU A 361 -16.03 7.14 16.24
N LEU A 362 -15.63 5.90 16.55
CA LEU A 362 -15.08 4.97 15.57
C LEU A 362 -16.13 3.93 15.18
N ILE A 363 -16.17 3.58 13.90
CA ILE A 363 -17.03 2.54 13.33
C ILE A 363 -16.12 1.42 12.83
N TYR A 364 -16.11 0.29 13.54
CA TYR A 364 -15.40 -0.91 13.11
C TYR A 364 -16.25 -1.69 12.11
N THR A 365 -15.67 -2.05 10.99
CA THR A 365 -16.30 -2.89 9.96
C THR A 365 -15.80 -4.34 10.07
N PRO A 366 -16.48 -5.31 9.45
CA PRO A 366 -16.00 -6.69 9.35
C PRO A 366 -14.57 -6.82 8.82
N SER A 367 -14.12 -5.95 7.92
CA SER A 367 -12.78 -6.01 7.32
C SER A 367 -11.62 -5.76 8.30
N TYR A 368 -11.88 -5.21 9.49
CA TYR A 368 -10.85 -5.04 10.53
C TYR A 368 -10.54 -6.37 11.25
N TYR A 369 -11.53 -7.25 11.34
CA TYR A 369 -11.47 -8.54 12.03
C TYR A 369 -10.95 -9.62 11.08
#